data_AF-A0A2W6CFE7-F1
#
_entry.id   AF-A0A2W6CFE7-F1
#
_cell.length_a   1.000
_cell.length_b   1.000
_cell.length_c   1.000
_cell.angle_alpha   90.00
_cell.angle_beta   90.00
_cell.angle_gamma   90.00
#
_symmetry.space_group_name_H-M   'P 1'
#
loop_
_entity.id
_entity.type
_entity.pdbx_description
1 polymer ?
#
loop_
_entity_poly.entity_id
_entity_poly.type
_entity_poly.pdbx_seq_one_letter_code
_entity_poly.pdbx_strand_id
1 'polypeptide(L)'
;MARFSYKNVLREAAIDIPYEPDLLELIWMTGSAIAHGRTWPTIAFLDREEITGDAADIRLLRVTASVDQLVLVAATVLLIVDRARDLYESRRICHY
;
A
#
# COMPACT_ATOMS: atom_id res chain seq x y z
N MET A 1 16.20 -24.30 -6.21
CA MET A 1 15.86 -22.92 -6.63
C MET A 1 14.44 -22.61 -6.19
N ALA A 2 14.24 -21.58 -5.37
CA ALA A 2 12.88 -21.11 -5.08
C ALA A 2 12.22 -20.65 -6.39
N ARG A 3 10.95 -21.02 -6.59
CA ARG A 3 10.18 -20.63 -7.78
C ARG A 3 10.00 -19.10 -7.76
N PHE A 4 10.29 -18.44 -8.89
CA PHE A 4 10.03 -17.02 -9.05
C PHE A 4 8.56 -16.71 -8.75
N SER A 5 8.31 -15.79 -7.82
CA SER A 5 6.99 -15.24 -7.56
C SER A 5 7.12 -13.79 -7.12
N TYR A 6 6.16 -12.94 -7.52
CA TYR A 6 6.12 -11.54 -7.08
C TYR A 6 6.15 -11.41 -5.55
N LYS A 7 5.51 -12.33 -4.85
CA LYS A 7 5.53 -12.41 -3.38
C LYS A 7 6.93 -12.61 -2.81
N ASN A 8 7.76 -13.45 -3.44
CA ASN A 8 9.14 -13.65 -2.99
C ASN A 8 10.01 -12.41 -3.25
N VAL A 9 9.85 -11.78 -4.42
CA VAL A 9 10.57 -10.53 -4.75
C VAL A 9 10.20 -9.42 -3.77
N LEU A 10 8.92 -9.28 -3.45
CA LEU A 10 8.44 -8.34 -2.44
C LEU A 10 9.03 -8.60 -1.07
N ARG A 11 9.01 -9.86 -0.61
CA ARG A 11 9.55 -10.22 0.69
C ARG A 11 11.04 -9.97 0.78
N GLU A 12 11.79 -10.26 -0.29
CA GLU A 12 13.22 -9.97 -0.35
C GLU A 12 13.50 -8.46 -0.38
N ALA A 13 12.73 -7.68 -1.14
CA ALA A 13 12.86 -6.22 -1.18
C ALA A 13 12.41 -5.54 0.12
N ALA A 14 11.53 -6.19 0.88
CA ALA A 14 10.97 -5.68 2.13
C ALA A 14 11.85 -5.93 3.36
N ILE A 15 12.86 -6.80 3.30
CA ILE A 15 13.71 -7.17 4.46
C ILE A 15 14.36 -5.96 5.13
N ASP A 16 14.75 -4.96 4.34
CA ASP A 16 15.46 -3.75 4.83
C ASP A 16 14.53 -2.56 5.07
N ILE A 17 13.22 -2.75 4.96
CA ILE A 17 12.22 -1.73 5.25
C ILE A 17 11.79 -1.92 6.72
N PRO A 18 11.73 -0.85 7.55
CA PRO A 18 11.41 -0.96 8.97
C PRO A 18 9.90 -1.16 9.24
N TYR A 19 9.29 -2.15 8.58
CA TYR A 19 7.89 -2.55 8.74
C TYR A 19 7.77 -4.07 8.68
N GLU A 20 6.71 -4.60 9.30
CA GLU A 20 6.40 -6.03 9.22
C GLU A 20 6.18 -6.48 7.76
N PRO A 21 6.80 -7.60 7.31
CA PRO A 21 6.69 -8.05 5.92
C PRO A 21 5.25 -8.29 5.45
N ASP A 22 4.38 -8.77 6.35
CA ASP A 22 2.96 -9.00 6.02
C ASP A 22 2.20 -7.68 5.84
N LEU A 23 2.57 -6.62 6.58
CA LEU A 23 2.04 -5.28 6.37
C LEU A 23 2.47 -4.70 5.02
N LEU A 24 3.74 -4.90 4.63
CA LEU A 24 4.26 -4.46 3.34
C LEU A 24 3.61 -5.22 2.18
N GLU A 25 3.36 -6.52 2.33
CA GLU A 25 2.62 -7.33 1.37
C GLU A 25 1.18 -6.79 1.20
N LEU A 26 0.50 -6.45 2.30
CA LEU A 26 -0.85 -5.86 2.27
C LEU A 26 -0.86 -4.48 1.58
N ILE A 27 0.11 -3.61 1.91
CA ILE A 27 0.24 -2.28 1.30
C ILE A 27 0.49 -2.41 -0.21
N TRP A 28 1.37 -3.33 -0.62
CA TRP A 28 1.60 -3.62 -2.04
C TRP A 28 0.34 -4.11 -2.74
N MET A 29 -0.36 -5.10 -2.17
CA MET A 29 -1.60 -5.63 -2.75
C MET A 29 -2.65 -4.54 -2.92
N THR A 30 -2.74 -3.65 -1.93
CA THR A 30 -3.63 -2.49 -1.95
C THR A 30 -3.28 -1.52 -3.08
N GLY A 31 -2.01 -1.07 -3.15
CA GLY A 31 -1.55 -0.16 -4.21
C GLY A 31 -1.70 -0.77 -5.61
N SER A 32 -1.40 -2.07 -5.75
CA SER A 32 -1.60 -2.81 -6.99
C SER A 32 -3.08 -2.86 -7.40
N ALA A 33 -3.97 -3.15 -6.46
CA ALA A 33 -5.41 -3.19 -6.72
C ALA A 33 -5.93 -1.82 -7.17
N ILE A 34 -5.51 -0.72 -6.52
CA ILE A 34 -5.86 0.64 -6.93
C ILE A 34 -5.35 0.95 -8.34
N ALA A 35 -4.09 0.61 -8.65
CA ALA A 35 -3.50 0.82 -9.98
C ALA A 35 -4.25 0.05 -11.09
N HIS A 36 -4.91 -1.07 -10.76
CA HIS A 36 -5.75 -1.83 -11.68
C HIS A 36 -7.24 -1.43 -11.62
N GLY A 37 -7.57 -0.29 -11.02
CA GLY A 37 -8.95 0.22 -10.96
C GLY A 37 -9.88 -0.56 -10.02
N ARG A 38 -9.34 -1.37 -9.12
CA ARG A 38 -10.14 -2.08 -8.11
C ARG A 38 -10.41 -1.15 -6.93
N THR A 39 -11.69 -0.97 -6.60
CA THR A 39 -12.14 -0.01 -5.58
C THR A 39 -12.28 -0.62 -4.18
N TRP A 40 -12.35 -1.95 -4.04
CA TRP A 40 -12.45 -2.59 -2.72
C TRP A 40 -11.35 -2.19 -1.71
N PRO A 41 -10.08 -1.91 -2.08
CA PRO A 41 -9.06 -1.52 -1.11
C PRO A 41 -9.31 -0.12 -0.55
N THR A 42 -10.03 0.74 -1.28
CA THR A 42 -10.30 2.12 -0.85
C THR A 42 -11.26 2.18 0.33
N ILE A 43 -11.98 1.08 0.63
CA ILE A 43 -12.81 0.95 1.82
C ILE A 43 -11.99 1.08 3.11
N ALA A 44 -10.71 0.68 3.07
CA ALA A 44 -9.81 0.80 4.21
C ALA A 44 -9.28 2.23 4.40
N PHE A 45 -9.42 3.12 3.39
CA PHE A 45 -8.90 4.49 3.42
C PHE A 45 -10.01 5.51 3.33
N LEU A 46 -10.89 5.48 4.32
CA LEU A 46 -12.03 6.37 4.41
C LEU A 46 -11.92 7.26 5.64
N ASP A 47 -12.00 8.56 5.40
CA ASP A 47 -12.24 9.54 6.46
C ASP A 47 -13.74 9.65 6.71
N ARG A 48 -14.08 9.90 7.98
CA ARG A 48 -15.45 10.02 8.46
C ARG A 48 -15.59 11.35 9.18
N GLU A 49 -16.51 12.16 8.72
CA GLU A 49 -16.86 13.44 9.32
C GLU A 49 -18.34 13.41 9.71
N GLU A 50 -18.64 13.55 11.01
CA GLU A 50 -20.01 13.76 11.45
C GLU A 50 -20.41 15.20 11.14
N ILE A 51 -21.45 15.36 10.32
CA ILE A 51 -22.06 16.65 10.05
C ILE A 51 -23.14 16.84 11.11
N THR A 52 -22.87 17.71 12.08
CA THR A 52 -23.90 18.19 13.01
C THR A 52 -24.95 18.99 12.23
N GLY A 53 -26.17 18.47 12.17
CA GLY A 53 -27.35 19.18 11.67
C GLY A 53 -28.30 19.58 12.80
N ASP A 54 -29.17 20.56 12.55
CA ASP A 54 -30.12 21.12 13.53
C ASP A 54 -31.27 20.15 13.93
N ALA A 55 -31.42 19.00 13.26
CA ALA A 55 -32.44 18.02 13.57
C ALA A 55 -31.95 17.05 14.68
N ALA A 56 -32.62 17.07 15.84
CA ALA A 56 -32.20 16.39 17.06
C ALA A 56 -31.87 14.89 16.90
N ASP A 57 -32.53 14.20 15.97
CA ASP A 57 -32.53 12.73 15.89
C ASP A 57 -31.88 12.14 14.61
N ILE A 58 -31.33 12.96 13.71
CA ILE A 58 -30.63 12.47 12.51
C ILE A 58 -29.15 12.88 12.58
N ARG A 59 -28.25 11.89 12.53
CA ARG A 59 -26.81 12.10 12.37
C ARG A 59 -26.43 11.87 10.92
N LEU A 60 -25.84 12.88 10.28
CA LEU A 60 -25.33 12.76 8.92
C LEU A 60 -23.83 12.44 8.98
N LEU A 61 -23.40 11.41 8.25
CA LEU A 61 -22.00 11.04 8.13
C LEU A 61 -21.52 11.30 6.71
N ARG A 62 -20.49 12.13 6.57
CA ARG A 62 -19.75 12.26 5.32
C ARG A 62 -18.61 11.27 5.32
N VAL A 63 -18.56 10.45 4.27
CA VAL A 63 -17.51 9.45 4.06
C VAL A 63 -16.76 9.83 2.79
N THR A 64 -15.47 10.11 2.92
CA THR A 64 -14.58 10.52 1.82
C THR A 64 -13.33 9.66 1.80
N ALA A 65 -12.60 9.66 0.69
CA ALA A 65 -11.28 9.05 0.66
C ALA A 65 -10.31 9.81 1.58
N SER A 66 -9.54 9.07 2.37
CA SER A 66 -8.49 9.63 3.22
C SER A 66 -7.25 9.89 2.40
N VAL A 67 -7.00 11.16 2.05
CA VAL A 67 -5.84 11.55 1.23
C VAL A 67 -4.54 11.20 1.95
N ASP A 68 -4.44 11.47 3.24
CA ASP A 68 -3.24 11.21 4.03
C ASP A 68 -2.87 9.72 4.04
N GLN A 69 -3.87 8.84 4.24
CA GLN A 69 -3.64 7.40 4.22
C GLN A 69 -3.27 6.90 2.82
N LEU A 70 -3.91 7.42 1.78
CA LEU A 70 -3.58 7.08 0.40
C LEU A 70 -2.16 7.53 0.02
N VAL A 71 -1.74 8.71 0.46
CA VAL A 71 -0.37 9.21 0.26
C VAL A 71 0.64 8.33 0.98
N LEU A 72 0.38 7.92 2.22
CA LEU A 72 1.25 7.00 2.95
C LEU A 72 1.39 5.64 2.25
N VAL A 73 0.29 5.08 1.76
CA VAL A 73 0.31 3.83 0.98
C VAL A 73 1.14 4.00 -0.28
N ALA A 74 0.92 5.08 -1.04
CA ALA A 74 1.68 5.36 -2.26
C ALA A 74 3.19 5.52 -1.98
N ALA A 75 3.56 6.29 -0.96
CA ALA A 75 4.95 6.48 -0.55
C ALA A 75 5.62 5.16 -0.15
N THR A 76 4.91 4.31 0.58
CA THR A 76 5.42 3.00 0.99
C THR A 76 5.61 2.06 -0.21
N VAL A 77 4.69 2.08 -1.18
CA VAL A 77 4.85 1.33 -2.44
C VAL A 77 6.09 1.79 -3.21
N LEU A 78 6.34 3.11 -3.30
CA LEU A 78 7.55 3.62 -3.95
C LEU A 78 8.83 3.16 -3.24
N LEU A 79 8.85 3.17 -1.90
CA LEU A 79 9.98 2.65 -1.13
C LEU A 79 10.26 1.17 -1.43
N ILE A 80 9.22 0.35 -1.54
CA ILE A 80 9.33 -1.06 -1.92
C ILE A 80 9.92 -1.20 -3.33
N VAL A 81 9.46 -0.39 -4.29
CA VAL A 81 9.96 -0.41 -5.68
C VAL A 81 11.44 -0.03 -5.74
N ASP A 82 11.85 1.00 -5.01
CA ASP A 82 13.26 1.43 -4.96
C ASP A 82 14.15 0.31 -4.39
N ARG A 83 13.73 -0.34 -3.31
CA ARG A 83 14.48 -1.48 -2.75
C ARG A 83 14.54 -2.68 -3.68
N ALA A 84 13.44 -2.98 -4.37
CA ALA A 84 13.42 -4.04 -5.38
C ALA A 84 14.37 -3.73 -6.55
N ARG A 85 14.47 -2.44 -6.93
CA ARG A 85 15.43 -1.98 -7.93
C ARG A 85 16.86 -2.17 -7.45
N ASP A 86 17.21 -1.73 -6.25
CA ASP A 86 18.56 -1.91 -5.69
C ASP A 86 18.96 -3.39 -5.63
N LEU A 87 18.02 -4.26 -5.26
CA LEU A 87 18.23 -5.70 -5.25
C LEU A 87 18.49 -6.26 -6.65
N TYR A 88 17.76 -5.80 -7.66
CA TYR A 88 18.01 -6.15 -9.06
C TYR A 88 19.38 -5.67 -9.54
N GLU A 89 19.73 -4.42 -9.22
CA GLU A 89 21.01 -3.79 -9.58
C GLU A 89 22.21 -4.52 -8.96
N SER A 90 22.13 -4.95 -7.71
CA SER A 90 23.19 -5.74 -7.08
C SER A 90 23.36 -7.13 -7.73
N ARG A 91 22.26 -7.80 -8.06
CA ARG A 91 22.28 -9.15 -8.63
C ARG A 91 22.73 -9.16 -10.09
N ARG A 92 22.35 -8.16 -10.88
CA ARG A 92 22.75 -8.10 -12.30
C ARG A 92 24.26 -7.93 -12.47
N ILE A 93 24.94 -7.30 -11.51
CA ILE A 93 26.40 -7.10 -11.53
C ILE A 93 27.14 -8.39 -11.16
N CYS A 94 26.61 -9.23 -10.27
CA CYS A 94 27.21 -10.51 -9.88
C CYS A 94 27.14 -11.62 -10.95
N HIS A 95 26.43 -11.39 -12.06
CA HIS A 95 26.28 -12.35 -13.16
C HIS A 95 27.03 -11.94 -14.45
N TYR A 96 27.92 -10.93 -14.36
CA TYR A 96 28.89 -10.56 -15.40
C TYR A 96 30.31 -11.00 -15.04
#